data_AF-K7QYX5-F1
#
_entry.id   AF-K7QYX5-F1
#
_cell.length_a   1.000
_cell.length_b   1.000
_cell.length_c   1.000
_cell.angle_alpha   90.00
_cell.angle_beta   90.00
_cell.angle_gamma   90.00
#
_symmetry.space_group_name_H-M   'P 1'
#
loop_
_entity.id
_entity.type
_entity.pdbx_description
1 polymer ?
#
loop_
_entity_poly.entity_id
_entity_poly.type
_entity_poly.pdbx_seq_one_letter_code
_entity_poly.pdbx_strand_id
1 'polypeptide(L)'
;MAEPWQHALCLDRAVREWGLERAPIDPQDYEGVKPYIRRIWTTYSKEELRGEVRLSGGTLVPARVLLAYFKGHFLYREVPENDQALWPDFLEELGFPHKTPKREEYDRLWDVLSWHGETRDHLRYHPSGDRDFLGTLDSIFHFRAQRLRDLEEGFKRFFLEGKKPEREPFPGFYQKLKEAMELLLDAPEGLDLCDREAVLAFLEGSGLRIRHPHPVLLLFHRSEKALERLWLHLKGKGRESQGRSTVRVEFLEAPPGDVRVRPLPPEAPPLLEGWRVHGEVALEDGRFRRFTWVPRCTPEGNPLPEEVEVAFPEGERVRFRLHHRAWAVRASQAEWVPGRPFEVRTLGFDRAKHPLRFFLDTGEGPEEDPERLVPYLQGESQALYVEVRLDGRAEVWQLLARFPIRVDPKIRVEEEPAGLRLFVYPNRFPLVYQLWAGGTLLEERRVTPGPQGHLVPAGLVPLEVRVVGWPEPFPLPPKGLEAWWRRGLGWGSLANREA
;
A
#
# COMPACT_ATOMS: atom_id res chain seq x y z
N MET A 1 -20.08 20.79 32.98
CA MET A 1 -19.77 20.98 31.55
C MET A 1 -20.39 22.30 31.13
N ALA A 2 -19.67 23.12 30.36
CA ALA A 2 -20.19 24.38 29.85
C ALA A 2 -21.39 24.12 28.91
N GLU A 3 -22.35 25.03 28.91
CA GLU A 3 -23.50 24.93 28.00
C GLU A 3 -23.04 25.21 26.55
N PRO A 4 -23.56 24.51 25.52
CA PRO A 4 -23.09 24.67 24.13
C PRO A 4 -23.09 26.12 23.59
N TRP A 5 -23.96 26.98 24.12
CA TRP A 5 -24.00 28.39 23.75
C TRP A 5 -22.81 29.21 24.27
N GLN A 6 -22.14 28.78 25.34
CA GLN A 6 -20.94 29.44 25.86
C GLN A 6 -19.78 29.29 24.87
N HIS A 7 -19.61 28.10 24.32
CA HIS A 7 -18.65 27.83 23.25
C HIS A 7 -18.97 28.63 21.98
N ALA A 8 -20.26 28.75 21.61
CA ALA A 8 -20.68 29.60 20.49
C ALA A 8 -20.31 31.08 20.69
N LEU A 9 -20.46 31.62 21.91
CA LEU A 9 -20.05 32.99 22.23
C LEU A 9 -18.54 33.18 22.12
N CYS A 10 -17.74 32.19 22.53
CA CYS A 10 -16.28 32.23 22.38
C CYS A 10 -15.87 32.28 20.90
N LEU A 11 -16.47 31.41 20.06
CA LEU A 11 -16.19 31.38 18.63
C LEU A 11 -16.63 32.66 17.90
N ASP A 12 -17.82 33.20 18.20
CA ASP A 12 -18.26 34.49 17.64
C ASP A 12 -17.31 35.62 18.02
N ARG A 13 -16.91 35.66 19.29
CA ARG A 13 -15.96 36.66 19.80
C ARG A 13 -14.62 36.57 19.09
N ALA A 14 -14.09 35.36 18.89
CA ALA A 14 -12.83 35.14 18.19
C ALA A 14 -12.86 35.69 16.76
N VAL A 15 -13.92 35.40 15.99
CA VAL A 15 -14.08 35.93 14.63
C VAL A 15 -14.27 37.44 14.64
N ARG A 16 -15.07 37.97 15.56
CA ARG A 16 -15.33 39.42 15.66
C ARG A 16 -14.06 40.22 15.98
N GLU A 17 -13.20 39.71 16.87
CA GLU A 17 -12.02 40.43 17.34
C GLU A 17 -10.81 40.29 16.41
N TRP A 18 -10.65 39.13 15.77
CA TRP A 18 -9.44 38.79 15.01
C TRP A 18 -9.67 38.65 13.50
N GLY A 19 -10.92 38.65 13.05
CA GLY A 19 -11.29 38.25 11.69
C GLY A 19 -11.31 36.74 11.53
N LEU A 20 -12.04 36.25 10.53
CA LEU A 20 -12.21 34.82 10.27
C LEU A 20 -10.87 34.13 9.98
N GLU A 21 -10.01 34.73 9.16
CA GLU A 21 -8.71 34.15 8.78
C GLU A 21 -7.79 33.93 10.01
N ARG A 22 -7.81 34.84 10.99
CA ARG A 22 -6.89 34.82 12.14
C ARG A 22 -7.53 34.40 13.47
N ALA A 23 -8.85 34.22 13.51
CA ALA A 23 -9.58 33.76 14.69
C ALA A 23 -8.92 32.53 15.33
N PRO A 24 -8.48 32.59 16.60
CA PRO A 24 -8.03 31.41 17.32
C PRO A 24 -9.24 30.53 17.64
N ILE A 25 -9.20 29.28 17.19
CA ILE A 25 -10.27 28.31 17.47
C ILE A 25 -9.75 27.35 18.53
N ASP A 26 -10.28 27.41 19.75
CA ASP A 26 -9.94 26.45 20.80
C ASP A 26 -10.59 25.08 20.51
N PRO A 27 -9.90 23.94 20.67
CA PRO A 27 -10.52 22.62 20.46
C PRO A 27 -11.73 22.37 21.37
N GLN A 28 -11.71 22.88 22.60
CA GLN A 28 -12.82 22.72 23.53
C GLN A 28 -14.06 23.48 23.04
N ASP A 29 -13.87 24.69 22.50
CA ASP A 29 -14.96 25.46 21.92
C ASP A 29 -15.46 24.83 20.62
N TYR A 30 -14.56 24.32 19.78
CA TYR A 30 -14.90 23.59 18.55
C TYR A 30 -15.73 22.33 18.83
N GLU A 31 -15.33 21.52 19.82
CA GLU A 31 -16.04 20.30 20.21
C GLU A 31 -17.36 20.63 20.91
N GLY A 32 -17.34 21.60 21.83
CA GLY A 32 -18.50 21.96 22.65
C GLY A 32 -19.59 22.72 21.89
N VAL A 33 -19.27 23.36 20.76
CA VAL A 33 -20.27 24.08 19.96
C VAL A 33 -21.13 23.16 19.07
N LYS A 34 -20.72 21.91 18.84
CA LYS A 34 -21.40 20.98 17.89
C LYS A 34 -22.92 20.88 18.08
N PRO A 35 -23.49 20.77 19.30
CA PRO A 35 -24.93 20.75 19.50
C PRO A 35 -25.62 22.05 19.04
N TYR A 36 -24.95 23.20 19.23
CA TYR A 36 -25.42 24.49 18.74
C TYR A 36 -25.32 24.57 17.21
N ILE A 37 -24.21 24.11 16.62
CA ILE A 37 -24.04 24.03 15.16
C ILE A 37 -25.13 23.18 14.51
N ARG A 38 -25.42 22.01 15.07
CA ARG A 38 -26.49 21.12 14.60
C ARG A 38 -27.86 21.83 14.58
N ARG A 39 -28.14 22.63 15.61
CA ARG A 39 -29.37 23.42 15.71
C ARG A 39 -29.42 24.50 14.63
N ILE A 40 -28.39 25.35 14.51
CA ILE A 40 -28.37 26.41 13.49
C ILE A 40 -28.42 25.85 12.06
N TRP A 41 -27.75 24.71 11.85
CA TRP A 41 -27.72 24.01 10.57
C TRP A 41 -29.11 23.57 10.09
N THR A 42 -29.96 23.14 11.01
CA THR A 42 -31.27 22.58 10.66
C THR A 42 -32.38 23.60 10.75
N THR A 43 -32.41 24.44 11.79
CA THR A 43 -33.62 25.19 12.11
C THR A 43 -33.58 26.66 11.74
N TYR A 44 -32.40 27.25 11.53
CA TYR A 44 -32.32 28.70 11.35
C TYR A 44 -32.61 29.10 9.90
N SER A 45 -33.39 30.18 9.73
CA SER A 45 -33.56 30.88 8.46
C SER A 45 -32.31 31.69 8.08
N LYS A 46 -32.26 32.18 6.84
CA LYS A 46 -31.14 33.02 6.35
C LYS A 46 -31.03 34.31 7.16
N GLU A 47 -32.17 34.89 7.55
CA GLU A 47 -32.25 36.11 8.36
C GLU A 47 -31.78 35.83 9.79
N GLU A 48 -32.20 34.71 10.38
CA GLU A 48 -31.79 34.30 11.73
C GLU A 48 -30.28 33.99 11.82
N LEU A 49 -29.69 33.44 10.76
CA LEU A 49 -28.24 33.19 10.71
C LEU A 49 -27.42 34.49 10.72
N ARG A 50 -27.94 35.53 10.06
CA ARG A 50 -27.26 36.83 9.91
C ARG A 50 -27.58 37.80 11.05
N GLY A 51 -28.68 37.58 11.76
CA GLY A 51 -29.14 38.39 12.87
C GLY A 51 -28.35 38.16 14.16
N GLU A 52 -28.45 39.12 15.06
CA GLU A 52 -27.92 39.00 16.42
C GLU A 52 -28.87 38.17 17.30
N VAL A 53 -28.33 37.14 17.94
CA VAL A 53 -29.05 36.29 18.89
C VAL A 53 -28.57 36.58 20.30
N ARG A 54 -29.51 36.95 21.19
CA ARG A 54 -29.24 37.20 22.61
C ARG A 54 -29.34 35.91 23.40
N LEU A 55 -28.29 35.58 24.14
CA LEU A 55 -28.19 34.41 25.01
C LEU A 55 -27.80 34.86 26.43
N SER A 56 -27.92 33.97 27.41
CA SER A 56 -27.65 34.23 28.82
C SER A 56 -26.16 34.46 29.11
N GLY A 57 -25.60 35.59 28.68
CA GLY A 57 -24.17 35.89 28.84
C GLY A 57 -23.55 36.67 27.69
N GLY A 58 -24.31 36.95 26.62
CA GLY A 58 -23.83 37.77 25.52
C GLY A 58 -24.74 37.72 24.30
N THR A 59 -24.30 38.41 23.25
CA THR A 59 -24.91 38.39 21.92
C THR A 59 -23.92 37.80 20.94
N LEU A 60 -24.39 36.98 20.00
CA LEU A 60 -23.59 36.43 18.91
C LEU A 60 -24.31 36.53 17.57
N VAL A 61 -23.58 36.33 16.48
CA VAL A 61 -24.14 36.15 15.14
C VAL A 61 -23.91 34.70 14.70
N PRO A 62 -24.97 33.88 14.51
CA PRO A 62 -24.81 32.45 14.22
C PRO A 62 -23.97 32.16 12.97
N ALA A 63 -24.03 33.01 11.94
CA ALA A 63 -23.19 32.90 10.75
C ALA A 63 -21.69 32.93 11.07
N ARG A 64 -21.25 33.79 11.99
CA ARG A 64 -19.82 33.83 12.41
C ARG A 64 -19.43 32.58 13.18
N VAL A 65 -20.31 32.09 14.04
CA VAL A 65 -20.10 30.82 14.77
C VAL A 65 -19.96 29.66 13.79
N LEU A 66 -20.79 29.61 12.75
CA LEU A 66 -20.73 28.58 11.72
C LEU A 66 -19.42 28.64 10.92
N LEU A 67 -18.99 29.84 10.52
CA LEU A 67 -17.70 30.04 9.84
C LEU A 67 -16.51 29.65 10.72
N ALA A 68 -16.55 30.01 12.01
CA ALA A 68 -15.54 29.61 12.99
C ALA A 68 -15.49 28.09 13.18
N TYR A 69 -16.65 27.43 13.19
CA TYR A 69 -16.75 25.98 13.27
C TYR A 69 -16.15 25.30 12.04
N PHE A 70 -16.43 25.79 10.83
CA PHE A 70 -15.77 25.29 9.62
C PHE A 70 -14.26 25.43 9.71
N LYS A 71 -13.77 26.60 10.12
CA LYS A 71 -12.35 26.80 10.34
C LYS A 71 -11.78 25.78 11.31
N GLY A 72 -12.46 25.55 12.44
CA GLY A 72 -12.08 24.52 13.41
C GLY A 72 -12.04 23.12 12.81
N HIS A 73 -13.04 22.76 12.00
CA HIS A 73 -13.12 21.46 11.33
C HIS A 73 -11.89 21.22 10.46
N PHE A 74 -11.53 22.16 9.57
CA PHE A 74 -10.32 22.02 8.74
C PHE A 74 -9.01 22.22 9.49
N LEU A 75 -9.04 22.85 10.66
CA LEU A 75 -7.88 23.00 11.53
C LEU A 75 -7.57 21.70 12.28
N TYR A 76 -8.58 20.95 12.72
CA TYR A 76 -8.43 19.75 13.54
C TYR A 76 -8.61 18.42 12.81
N ARG A 77 -9.12 18.44 11.58
CA ARG A 77 -9.28 17.26 10.72
C ARG A 77 -8.34 17.29 9.52
N GLU A 78 -8.15 16.12 8.93
CA GLU A 78 -7.55 16.04 7.61
C GLU A 78 -8.49 16.62 6.56
N VAL A 79 -7.90 17.25 5.57
CA VAL A 79 -8.66 17.94 4.54
C VAL A 79 -9.17 16.93 3.53
N PRO A 80 -10.49 16.89 3.24
CA PRO A 80 -11.04 16.03 2.20
C PRO A 80 -10.50 16.39 0.81
N GLU A 81 -10.61 15.47 -0.13
CA GLU A 81 -10.09 15.67 -1.49
C GLU A 81 -11.02 16.50 -2.38
N ASN A 82 -12.33 16.43 -2.12
CA ASN A 82 -13.40 17.09 -2.86
C ASN A 82 -14.65 17.24 -1.98
N ASP A 83 -15.65 17.97 -2.46
CA ASP A 83 -16.92 18.19 -1.75
C ASP A 83 -17.61 16.88 -1.37
N GLN A 84 -17.57 15.87 -2.23
CA GLN A 84 -18.22 14.57 -1.96
C GLN A 84 -17.58 13.82 -0.79
N ALA A 85 -16.27 13.98 -0.60
CA ALA A 85 -15.53 13.40 0.52
C ALA A 85 -15.70 14.19 1.83
N LEU A 86 -16.03 15.49 1.76
CA LEU A 86 -16.24 16.34 2.93
C LEU A 86 -17.51 15.97 3.71
N TRP A 87 -18.62 15.83 2.99
CA TRP A 87 -19.94 15.82 3.61
C TRP A 87 -20.23 14.65 4.54
N PRO A 88 -19.84 13.39 4.23
CA PRO A 88 -20.12 12.26 5.11
C PRO A 88 -19.57 12.48 6.51
N ASP A 89 -18.29 12.83 6.62
CA ASP A 89 -17.59 12.99 7.90
C ASP A 89 -18.09 14.22 8.66
N PHE A 90 -18.30 15.33 7.95
CA PHE A 90 -18.80 16.57 8.55
C PHE A 90 -20.21 16.40 9.15
N LEU A 91 -21.10 15.68 8.44
CA LEU A 91 -22.48 15.46 8.89
C LEU A 91 -22.56 14.41 10.00
N GLU A 92 -21.73 13.36 9.92
CA GLU A 92 -21.58 12.38 10.99
C GLU A 92 -21.11 13.03 12.28
N GLU A 93 -20.15 13.96 12.21
CA GLU A 93 -19.64 14.71 13.36
C GLU A 93 -20.72 15.55 14.07
N LEU A 94 -21.69 16.07 13.32
CA LEU A 94 -22.84 16.79 13.85
C LEU A 94 -23.99 15.87 14.28
N GLY A 95 -23.84 14.55 14.10
CA GLY A 95 -24.81 13.53 14.48
C GLY A 95 -26.02 13.44 13.55
N PHE A 96 -25.83 13.78 12.27
CA PHE A 96 -26.86 13.61 11.25
C PHE A 96 -26.83 12.20 10.63
N PRO A 97 -28.01 11.61 10.33
CA PRO A 97 -28.08 10.25 9.77
C PRO A 97 -27.84 10.21 8.24
N HIS A 98 -27.76 11.36 7.57
CA HIS A 98 -27.59 11.46 6.13
C HIS A 98 -26.15 11.84 5.77
N LYS A 99 -25.65 11.38 4.62
CA LYS A 99 -24.25 11.56 4.19
C LYS A 99 -23.99 12.75 3.26
N THR A 100 -25.05 13.42 2.81
CA THR A 100 -24.98 14.57 1.90
C THR A 100 -25.95 15.65 2.35
N PRO A 101 -25.54 16.93 2.37
CA PRO A 101 -26.40 18.00 2.84
C PRO A 101 -27.64 18.12 1.97
N LYS A 102 -28.77 18.46 2.57
CA LYS A 102 -29.96 18.84 1.80
C LYS A 102 -29.67 20.14 1.05
N ARG A 103 -30.35 20.34 -0.08
CA ARG A 103 -30.18 21.55 -0.91
C ARG A 103 -30.34 22.84 -0.10
N GLU A 104 -31.34 22.91 0.78
CA GLU A 104 -31.59 24.06 1.66
C GLU A 104 -30.50 24.29 2.71
N GLU A 105 -29.85 23.23 3.19
CA GLU A 105 -28.71 23.32 4.12
C GLU A 105 -27.49 23.87 3.38
N TYR A 106 -27.22 23.33 2.18
CA TYR A 106 -26.14 23.79 1.32
C TYR A 106 -26.33 25.25 0.84
N ASP A 107 -27.55 25.64 0.50
CA ASP A 107 -27.89 27.01 0.13
C ASP A 107 -27.65 27.99 1.29
N ARG A 108 -28.06 27.62 2.51
CA ARG A 108 -27.83 28.44 3.71
C ARG A 108 -26.34 28.65 4.00
N LEU A 109 -25.52 27.62 3.79
CA LEU A 109 -24.06 27.76 3.92
C LEU A 109 -23.47 28.71 2.90
N TRP A 110 -23.85 28.55 1.65
CA TRP A 110 -23.39 29.42 0.59
C TRP A 110 -23.80 30.87 0.85
N ASP A 111 -25.00 31.07 1.39
CA ASP A 111 -25.51 32.38 1.80
C ASP A 111 -24.74 33.00 2.96
N VAL A 112 -24.21 32.19 3.88
CA VAL A 112 -23.33 32.64 4.97
C VAL A 112 -21.98 33.08 4.42
N LEU A 113 -21.38 32.27 3.53
CA LEU A 113 -20.12 32.60 2.84
C LEU A 113 -20.25 33.83 1.94
N SER A 114 -21.40 33.98 1.27
CA SER A 114 -21.67 35.16 0.43
C SER A 114 -21.94 36.42 1.25
N TRP A 115 -22.44 36.27 2.48
CA TRP A 115 -22.75 37.40 3.34
C TRP A 115 -21.51 37.98 4.02
N HIS A 116 -20.60 37.13 4.51
CA HIS A 116 -19.46 37.58 5.30
C HIS A 116 -18.38 38.24 4.45
N GLY A 117 -17.91 39.41 4.89
CA GLY A 117 -16.99 40.25 4.11
C GLY A 117 -15.68 39.57 3.74
N GLU A 118 -15.09 38.79 4.66
CA GLU A 118 -13.81 38.08 4.42
C GLU A 118 -13.94 36.84 3.53
N THR A 119 -15.16 36.40 3.19
CA THR A 119 -15.37 35.15 2.44
C THR A 119 -16.00 35.38 1.07
N ARG A 120 -16.73 36.48 0.89
CA ARG A 120 -17.45 36.80 -0.35
C ARG A 120 -16.54 36.82 -1.58
N ASP A 121 -15.37 37.44 -1.47
CA ASP A 121 -14.47 37.60 -2.61
C ASP A 121 -13.68 36.32 -2.94
N HIS A 122 -13.83 35.29 -2.10
CA HIS A 122 -13.16 34.00 -2.24
C HIS A 122 -14.06 32.89 -2.74
N LEU A 123 -15.34 33.19 -3.03
CA LEU A 123 -16.30 32.22 -3.57
C LEU A 123 -15.84 31.68 -4.92
N ARG A 124 -15.82 30.35 -5.05
CA ARG A 124 -15.40 29.64 -6.25
C ARG A 124 -16.54 28.83 -6.85
N TYR A 125 -16.48 28.66 -8.16
CA TYR A 125 -17.43 27.88 -8.93
C TYR A 125 -16.65 26.95 -9.84
N HIS A 126 -17.15 25.73 -10.01
CA HIS A 126 -16.66 24.81 -11.03
C HIS A 126 -16.97 25.38 -12.43
N PRO A 127 -16.26 24.91 -13.47
CA PRO A 127 -16.54 25.30 -14.86
C PRO A 127 -17.98 25.03 -15.31
N SER A 128 -18.67 24.05 -14.68
CA SER A 128 -20.09 23.74 -14.91
C SER A 128 -21.05 24.83 -14.39
N GLY A 129 -20.56 25.80 -13.61
CA GLY A 129 -21.35 26.79 -12.88
C GLY A 129 -21.80 26.32 -11.50
N ASP A 130 -21.50 25.08 -11.12
CA ASP A 130 -21.78 24.58 -9.77
C ASP A 130 -20.86 25.23 -8.74
N ARG A 131 -21.35 25.36 -7.52
CA ARG A 131 -20.59 25.93 -6.39
C ARG A 131 -19.47 24.96 -5.97
N ASP A 132 -18.24 25.46 -5.92
CA ASP A 132 -17.06 24.73 -5.45
C ASP A 132 -16.84 25.05 -3.96
N PHE A 133 -17.44 24.27 -3.07
CA PHE A 133 -17.43 24.56 -1.63
C PHE A 133 -16.05 24.38 -1.03
N LEU A 134 -15.41 23.23 -1.29
CA LEU A 134 -14.08 22.96 -0.79
C LEU A 134 -13.08 23.94 -1.40
N GLY A 135 -13.15 24.24 -2.70
CA GLY A 135 -12.27 25.23 -3.32
C GLY A 135 -12.46 26.63 -2.76
N THR A 136 -13.69 27.02 -2.41
CA THR A 136 -14.00 28.28 -1.69
C THR A 136 -13.38 28.29 -0.30
N LEU A 137 -13.48 27.18 0.43
CA LEU A 137 -12.89 27.10 1.75
C LEU A 137 -11.35 27.03 1.68
N ASP A 138 -10.75 26.50 0.62
CA ASP A 138 -9.30 26.51 0.39
C ASP A 138 -8.79 27.93 0.08
N SER A 139 -9.56 28.73 -0.65
CA SER A 139 -9.22 30.14 -0.89
C SER A 139 -9.31 30.97 0.38
N ILE A 140 -10.20 30.63 1.32
CA ILE A 140 -10.35 31.34 2.61
C ILE A 140 -9.33 30.87 3.64
N PHE A 141 -9.20 29.55 3.83
CA PHE A 141 -8.46 28.95 4.94
C PHE A 141 -7.12 28.33 4.53
N HIS A 142 -6.86 28.21 3.23
CA HIS A 142 -5.61 27.64 2.68
C HIS A 142 -5.29 26.25 3.21
N PHE A 143 -6.32 25.45 3.47
CA PHE A 143 -6.16 24.19 4.17
C PHE A 143 -5.27 23.19 3.41
N ARG A 144 -5.09 23.33 2.07
CA ARG A 144 -4.14 22.48 1.33
C ARG A 144 -2.71 22.68 1.83
N ALA A 145 -2.33 23.92 2.11
CA ALA A 145 -1.05 24.22 2.78
C ALA A 145 -1.05 23.78 4.26
N GLN A 146 -2.21 23.52 4.85
CA GLN A 146 -2.37 23.04 6.21
C GLN A 146 -2.47 21.52 6.32
N ARG A 147 -2.44 20.72 5.24
CA ARG A 147 -2.42 19.25 5.36
C ARG A 147 -1.23 18.83 6.23
N LEU A 148 -1.40 17.77 7.03
CA LEU A 148 -0.37 17.40 8.02
C LEU A 148 1.01 17.18 7.37
N ARG A 149 1.03 16.54 6.20
CA ARG A 149 2.26 16.33 5.42
C ARG A 149 2.93 17.65 5.03
N ASP A 150 2.15 18.63 4.57
CA ASP A 150 2.66 19.91 4.11
C ASP A 150 3.12 20.78 5.29
N LEU A 151 2.45 20.67 6.45
CA LEU A 151 2.89 21.27 7.72
C LEU A 151 4.19 20.63 8.22
N GLU A 152 4.32 19.31 8.18
CA GLU A 152 5.54 18.61 8.57
C GLU A 152 6.71 18.97 7.65
N GLU A 153 6.49 19.01 6.34
CA GLU A 153 7.50 19.42 5.35
C GLU A 153 7.88 20.89 5.49
N GLY A 154 6.89 21.77 5.65
CA GLY A 154 7.10 23.19 5.90
C GLY A 154 7.90 23.44 7.18
N PHE A 155 7.60 22.70 8.25
CA PHE A 155 8.34 22.78 9.50
C PHE A 155 9.78 22.26 9.35
N LYS A 156 10.01 21.16 8.65
CA LYS A 156 11.38 20.64 8.40
C LYS A 156 12.24 21.68 7.69
N ARG A 157 11.72 22.32 6.64
CA ARG A 157 12.42 23.40 5.92
C ARG A 157 12.68 24.61 6.82
N PHE A 158 11.69 25.01 7.61
CA PHE A 158 11.86 26.10 8.57
C PHE A 158 12.94 25.80 9.62
N PHE A 159 12.93 24.57 10.16
CA PHE A 159 13.85 24.16 11.21
C PHE A 159 15.30 24.03 10.71
N LEU A 160 15.49 23.43 9.53
CA LEU A 160 16.82 23.15 8.97
C LEU A 160 17.41 24.33 8.18
N GLU A 161 16.58 25.02 7.39
CA GLU A 161 17.03 26.05 6.44
C GLU A 161 16.68 27.48 6.89
N GLY A 162 15.91 27.65 7.98
CA GLY A 162 15.40 28.95 8.42
C GLY A 162 14.33 29.55 7.51
N LYS A 163 13.91 28.84 6.45
CA LYS A 163 12.91 29.33 5.49
C LYS A 163 11.51 29.13 6.05
N LYS A 164 10.94 30.20 6.58
CA LYS A 164 9.56 30.20 7.07
C LYS A 164 8.58 30.09 5.88
N PRO A 165 7.66 29.10 5.87
CA PRO A 165 6.59 29.07 4.90
C PRO A 165 5.75 30.35 4.98
N GLU A 166 5.30 30.85 3.83
CA GLU A 166 4.51 32.09 3.75
C GLU A 166 3.20 32.00 4.56
N ARG A 167 2.70 30.79 4.79
CA ARG A 167 1.40 30.52 5.42
C ARG A 167 1.55 29.62 6.64
N GLU A 168 0.79 29.93 7.68
CA GLU A 168 0.77 29.21 8.95
C GLU A 168 -0.69 28.92 9.36
N PRO A 169 -0.99 27.79 10.04
CA PRO A 169 -2.32 27.53 10.60
C PRO A 169 -2.84 28.62 11.54
N PHE A 170 -1.93 29.22 12.30
CA PHE A 170 -2.18 30.38 13.14
C PHE A 170 -0.85 31.12 13.38
N PRO A 171 -0.90 32.40 13.79
CA PRO A 171 0.30 33.21 13.96
C PRO A 171 1.35 32.56 14.89
N GLY A 172 2.56 32.41 14.37
CA GLY A 172 3.70 31.87 15.12
C GLY A 172 3.69 30.35 15.26
N PHE A 173 2.91 29.63 14.45
CA PHE A 173 2.86 28.17 14.46
C PHE A 173 4.25 27.54 14.38
N TYR A 174 5.05 27.89 13.37
CA TYR A 174 6.34 27.23 13.18
C TYR A 174 7.36 27.62 14.25
N GLN A 175 7.29 28.86 14.76
CA GLN A 175 8.16 29.33 15.84
C GLN A 175 7.87 28.61 17.16
N LYS A 176 6.60 28.51 17.56
CA LYS A 176 6.19 27.75 18.75
C LYS A 176 6.50 26.26 18.62
N LEU A 177 6.32 25.70 17.41
CA LEU A 177 6.67 24.30 17.15
C LEU A 177 8.18 24.09 17.26
N LYS A 178 8.99 25.04 16.77
CA LYS A 178 10.45 24.99 16.89
C LYS A 178 10.88 24.96 18.35
N GLU A 179 10.36 25.87 19.18
CA GLU A 179 10.65 25.93 20.62
C GLU A 179 10.30 24.60 21.32
N ALA A 180 9.14 24.03 21.01
CA ALA A 180 8.77 22.72 21.55
C ALA A 180 9.67 21.59 21.06
N MET A 181 10.03 21.59 19.77
CA MET A 181 10.87 20.55 19.19
C MET A 181 12.32 20.62 19.66
N GLU A 182 12.89 21.80 19.90
CA GLU A 182 14.21 21.95 20.49
C GLU A 182 14.27 21.30 21.88
N LEU A 183 13.25 21.52 22.73
CA LEU A 183 13.14 20.85 24.03
C LEU A 183 12.96 19.33 23.90
N LEU A 184 12.15 18.86 22.95
CA LEU A 184 11.95 17.42 22.71
C LEU A 184 13.20 16.73 22.14
N LEU A 185 14.02 17.44 21.39
CA LEU A 185 15.30 16.92 20.90
C LEU A 185 16.29 16.72 22.06
N ASP A 186 16.22 17.52 23.11
CA ASP A 186 17.05 17.39 24.31
C ASP A 186 16.42 16.50 25.41
N ALA A 187 15.24 15.91 25.14
CA ALA A 187 14.56 15.02 26.07
C ALA A 187 15.36 13.75 26.39
N PRO A 188 15.22 13.19 27.61
CA PRO A 188 15.87 11.94 27.99
C PRO A 188 15.41 10.75 27.13
N GLU A 189 16.30 9.78 26.91
CA GLU A 189 15.97 8.55 26.19
C GLU A 189 14.88 7.77 26.96
N GLY A 190 13.69 7.63 26.36
CA GLY A 190 12.55 6.93 26.95
C GLY A 190 11.23 7.70 26.97
N LEU A 191 11.21 8.99 26.61
CA LEU A 191 9.96 9.72 26.42
C LEU A 191 9.18 9.18 25.21
N ASP A 192 7.95 8.69 25.44
CA ASP A 192 7.07 8.25 24.35
C ASP A 192 6.46 9.48 23.65
N LEU A 193 6.89 9.75 22.43
CA LEU A 193 6.41 10.88 21.63
C LEU A 193 5.02 10.65 21.01
N CYS A 194 4.47 9.44 21.11
CA CYS A 194 3.09 9.14 20.75
C CYS A 194 2.12 9.40 21.91
N ASP A 195 2.61 9.49 23.15
CA ASP A 195 1.81 9.79 24.33
C ASP A 195 1.65 11.30 24.53
N ARG A 196 0.45 11.80 24.27
CA ARG A 196 0.09 13.21 24.43
C ARG A 196 0.32 13.71 25.85
N GLU A 197 -0.09 12.97 26.87
CA GLU A 197 -0.01 13.45 28.25
C GLU A 197 1.45 13.52 28.71
N ALA A 198 2.25 12.51 28.38
CA ALA A 198 3.67 12.47 28.69
C ALA A 198 4.44 13.62 28.01
N VAL A 199 4.19 13.86 26.72
CA VAL A 199 4.83 14.95 25.96
C VAL A 199 4.45 16.32 26.53
N LEU A 200 3.18 16.54 26.85
CA LEU A 200 2.73 17.81 27.41
C LEU A 200 3.31 18.06 28.80
N ALA A 201 3.31 17.04 29.67
CA ALA A 201 3.90 17.14 31.01
C ALA A 201 5.40 17.45 30.94
N PHE A 202 6.13 16.83 30.00
CA PHE A 202 7.55 17.12 29.78
C PHE A 202 7.78 18.57 29.30
N LEU A 203 7.02 19.03 28.32
CA LEU A 203 7.16 20.39 27.78
C LEU A 203 6.84 21.46 28.83
N GLU A 204 5.76 21.27 29.59
CA GLU A 204 5.39 22.17 30.69
C GLU A 204 6.42 22.13 31.82
N GLY A 205 6.90 20.95 32.19
CA GLY A 205 7.99 20.76 33.16
C GLY A 205 9.31 21.41 32.73
N SER A 206 9.53 21.55 31.41
CA SER A 206 10.66 22.25 30.81
C SER A 206 10.44 23.77 30.70
N GLY A 207 9.33 24.30 31.22
CA GLY A 207 9.02 25.73 31.25
C GLY A 207 8.24 26.25 30.04
N LEU A 208 7.87 25.38 29.09
CA LEU A 208 7.08 25.78 27.93
C LEU A 208 5.59 25.86 28.31
N ARG A 209 5.00 27.05 28.24
CA ARG A 209 3.57 27.23 28.52
C ARG A 209 2.73 26.78 27.32
N ILE A 210 2.16 25.58 27.41
CA ILE A 210 1.25 25.08 26.40
C ILE A 210 -0.14 25.69 26.59
N ARG A 211 -0.52 26.63 25.72
CA ARG A 211 -1.87 27.21 25.68
C ARG A 211 -2.44 27.11 24.27
N HIS A 212 -3.74 26.85 24.16
CA HIS A 212 -4.42 26.82 22.88
C HIS A 212 -4.44 28.22 22.21
N PRO A 213 -4.27 28.29 20.88
CA PRO A 213 -3.83 27.21 19.99
C PRO A 213 -2.32 26.95 20.13
N HIS A 214 -1.92 25.67 20.25
CA HIS A 214 -0.53 25.24 20.30
C HIS A 214 -0.22 24.19 19.23
N PRO A 215 0.93 24.27 18.52
CA PRO A 215 1.24 23.35 17.41
C PRO A 215 1.30 21.88 17.83
N VAL A 216 1.90 21.59 18.99
CA VAL A 216 1.97 20.22 19.56
C VAL A 216 0.58 19.61 19.71
N LEU A 217 -0.38 20.37 20.25
CA LEU A 217 -1.75 19.90 20.43
C LEU A 217 -2.45 19.70 19.08
N LEU A 218 -2.23 20.60 18.13
CA LEU A 218 -2.76 20.45 16.78
C LEU A 218 -2.23 19.20 16.07
N LEU A 219 -0.93 18.93 16.19
CA LEU A 219 -0.31 17.73 15.62
C LEU A 219 -0.89 16.46 16.25
N PHE A 220 -1.04 16.40 17.57
CA PHE A 220 -1.70 15.26 18.24
C PHE A 220 -3.15 15.07 17.78
N HIS A 221 -3.91 16.15 17.62
CA HIS A 221 -5.30 16.07 17.13
C HIS A 221 -5.38 15.48 15.73
N ARG A 222 -4.38 15.71 14.87
CA ARG A 222 -4.35 15.21 13.49
C ARG A 222 -3.71 13.82 13.37
N SER A 223 -2.69 13.54 14.18
CA SER A 223 -2.02 12.24 14.23
C SER A 223 -1.15 12.12 15.47
N GLU A 224 -1.37 11.08 16.28
CA GLU A 224 -0.55 10.77 17.46
C GLU A 224 0.94 10.59 17.12
N LYS A 225 1.25 10.20 15.88
CA LYS A 225 2.64 9.95 15.42
C LYS A 225 3.33 11.16 14.80
N ALA A 226 2.65 12.29 14.63
CA ALA A 226 3.21 13.44 13.90
C ALA A 226 4.50 13.97 14.55
N LEU A 227 4.49 14.12 15.88
CA LEU A 227 5.66 14.61 16.62
C LEU A 227 6.82 13.62 16.60
N GLU A 228 6.53 12.32 16.76
CA GLU A 228 7.54 11.27 16.65
C GLU A 228 8.21 11.29 15.26
N ARG A 229 7.43 11.41 14.17
CA ARG A 229 7.97 11.52 12.80
C ARG A 229 8.91 12.71 12.64
N LEU A 230 8.51 13.88 13.14
CA LEU A 230 9.33 15.09 13.11
C LEU A 230 10.62 14.91 13.93
N TRP A 231 10.51 14.39 15.15
CA TRP A 231 11.64 14.18 16.04
C TRP A 231 12.66 13.20 15.46
N LEU A 232 12.19 12.06 14.95
CA LEU A 232 13.06 11.07 14.32
C LEU A 232 13.84 11.71 13.18
N HIS A 233 13.13 12.41 12.28
CA HIS A 233 13.74 13.11 11.15
C HIS A 233 14.83 14.09 11.61
N LEU A 234 14.55 14.93 12.60
CA LEU A 234 15.48 15.95 13.09
C LEU A 234 16.68 15.37 13.86
N LYS A 235 16.53 14.26 14.58
CA LYS A 235 17.66 13.54 15.22
C LYS A 235 18.60 12.85 14.23
N GLY A 236 18.29 12.88 12.93
CA GLY A 236 18.97 12.03 11.94
C GLY A 236 18.72 10.53 12.14
N LYS A 237 17.93 10.15 13.16
CA LYS A 237 17.40 8.80 13.38
C LYS A 237 16.11 8.55 12.59
N GLY A 238 15.80 9.47 11.68
CA GLY A 238 14.71 9.36 10.74
C GLY A 238 14.90 8.08 9.98
N ARG A 239 14.12 7.05 10.33
CA ARG A 239 13.54 6.27 9.24
C ARG A 239 12.95 7.34 8.34
N GLU A 240 13.51 7.48 7.15
CA GLU A 240 12.81 8.11 6.05
C GLU A 240 11.47 7.39 5.90
N SER A 241 10.49 7.76 6.73
CA SER A 241 9.09 7.81 6.36
C SER A 241 8.91 9.05 5.48
N GLN A 242 9.79 9.18 4.48
CA GLN A 242 9.25 9.38 3.16
C GLN A 242 8.20 8.27 3.05
N GLY A 243 6.93 8.65 2.94
CA GLY A 243 6.13 7.99 1.92
C GLY A 243 6.97 8.11 0.65
N ARG A 244 7.92 7.18 0.46
CA ARG A 244 8.66 7.04 -0.77
C ARG A 244 7.52 6.77 -1.71
N SER A 245 7.10 7.78 -2.47
CA SER A 245 6.56 7.44 -3.76
C SER A 245 7.68 6.61 -4.36
N THR A 246 7.46 5.31 -4.45
CA THR A 246 8.41 4.34 -4.98
C THR A 246 8.69 4.61 -6.46
N VAL A 247 8.27 5.78 -6.94
CA VAL A 247 8.05 6.25 -8.28
C VAL A 247 8.37 7.77 -8.28
N ARG A 248 9.37 8.18 -9.06
CA ARG A 248 9.72 9.57 -9.36
C ARG A 248 9.34 9.84 -10.82
N VAL A 249 8.74 10.99 -11.08
CA VAL A 249 8.34 11.42 -12.41
C VAL A 249 9.39 12.37 -12.99
N GLU A 250 9.79 12.14 -14.23
CA GLU A 250 10.64 13.02 -15.05
C GLU A 250 9.85 13.40 -16.31
N PHE A 251 9.58 14.67 -16.55
CA PHE A 251 8.95 15.09 -17.80
C PHE A 251 9.96 15.03 -18.94
N LEU A 252 9.56 14.40 -20.06
CA LEU A 252 10.43 14.25 -21.24
C LEU A 252 10.39 15.48 -22.15
N GLU A 253 9.28 16.20 -22.11
CA GLU A 253 9.04 17.44 -22.83
C GLU A 253 8.44 18.45 -21.85
N ALA A 254 8.65 19.75 -22.08
CA ALA A 254 8.05 20.80 -21.26
C ALA A 254 6.52 20.68 -21.37
N PRO A 255 5.80 20.43 -20.27
CA PRO A 255 4.36 20.25 -20.32
C PRO A 255 3.66 21.57 -20.70
N PRO A 256 2.49 21.52 -21.36
CA PRO A 256 1.68 22.70 -21.57
C PRO A 256 1.10 23.16 -20.22
N GLY A 257 1.72 24.18 -19.61
CA GLY A 257 1.29 24.75 -18.33
C GLY A 257 1.60 23.87 -17.10
N ASP A 258 0.89 24.12 -16.01
CA ASP A 258 1.08 23.39 -14.75
C ASP A 258 0.43 21.99 -14.81
N VAL A 259 1.26 20.97 -15.07
CA VAL A 259 0.82 19.57 -15.14
C VAL A 259 1.23 18.79 -13.90
N ARG A 260 0.27 18.08 -13.29
CA ARG A 260 0.50 17.20 -12.14
C ARG A 260 0.36 15.74 -12.53
N VAL A 261 1.44 14.98 -12.40
CA VAL A 261 1.42 13.52 -12.56
C VAL A 261 1.44 12.88 -11.19
N ARG A 262 0.43 12.06 -10.89
CA ARG A 262 0.31 11.29 -9.66
C ARG A 262 0.31 9.80 -9.99
N PRO A 263 1.44 9.09 -9.80
CA PRO A 263 1.40 7.65 -9.67
C PRO A 263 0.56 7.34 -8.43
N LEU A 264 -0.51 6.57 -8.56
CA LEU A 264 -1.29 6.08 -7.43
C LEU A 264 -0.70 4.72 -7.05
N PRO A 265 0.25 4.65 -6.08
CA PRO A 265 0.73 3.35 -5.62
C PRO A 265 -0.45 2.56 -5.05
N PRO A 266 -0.36 1.21 -5.00
CA PRO A 266 -1.33 0.40 -4.29
C PRO A 266 -1.52 0.92 -2.85
N GLU A 267 -2.72 0.70 -2.29
CA GLU A 267 -3.17 1.24 -0.99
C GLU A 267 -2.18 0.99 0.17
N ALA A 268 -1.28 0.01 0.04
CA ALA A 268 -0.13 -0.19 0.90
C ALA A 268 1.19 -0.30 0.09
N PRO A 269 2.27 0.43 0.44
CA PRO A 269 3.61 0.14 -0.07
C PRO A 269 4.06 -1.22 0.47
N PRO A 270 4.85 -2.00 -0.30
CA PRO A 270 5.76 -1.61 -1.40
C PRO A 270 5.21 -1.80 -2.83
N LEU A 271 5.96 -1.24 -3.80
CA LEU A 271 5.76 -1.47 -5.24
C LEU A 271 6.42 -2.79 -5.65
N LEU A 272 5.71 -3.67 -6.35
CA LEU A 272 6.25 -4.97 -6.80
C LEU A 272 6.44 -5.00 -8.32
N GLU A 273 7.50 -5.65 -8.79
CA GLU A 273 7.73 -5.88 -10.22
C GLU A 273 6.56 -6.66 -10.85
N GLY A 274 6.17 -6.29 -12.07
CA GLY A 274 5.11 -6.97 -12.81
C GLY A 274 3.68 -6.57 -12.39
N TRP A 275 3.52 -5.78 -11.33
CA TRP A 275 2.21 -5.29 -10.91
C TRP A 275 1.67 -4.20 -11.82
N ARG A 276 0.37 -4.25 -12.12
CA ARG A 276 -0.29 -3.14 -12.80
C ARG A 276 -0.54 -2.01 -11.82
N VAL A 277 0.05 -0.85 -12.10
CA VAL A 277 -0.04 0.35 -11.27
C VAL A 277 -0.86 1.39 -12.03
N HIS A 278 -1.78 2.03 -11.31
CA HIS A 278 -2.61 3.09 -11.85
C HIS A 278 -1.98 4.46 -11.55
N GLY A 279 -2.27 5.44 -12.40
CA GLY A 279 -1.85 6.81 -12.18
C GLY A 279 -2.80 7.77 -12.85
N GLU A 280 -2.59 9.05 -12.56
CA GLU A 280 -3.39 10.15 -13.07
C GLU A 280 -2.48 11.28 -13.55
N VAL A 281 -2.84 11.88 -14.68
CA VAL A 281 -2.31 13.16 -15.15
C VAL A 281 -3.43 14.18 -15.04
N ALA A 282 -3.21 15.26 -14.32
CA ALA A 282 -4.11 16.39 -14.21
C ALA A 282 -3.46 17.65 -14.80
N LEU A 283 -4.23 18.36 -15.63
CA LEU A 283 -3.85 19.65 -16.22
C LEU A 283 -4.23 20.81 -15.29
N GLU A 284 -3.72 22.00 -15.59
CA GLU A 284 -3.98 23.23 -14.83
C GLU A 284 -5.47 23.60 -14.78
N ASP A 285 -6.21 23.33 -15.86
CA ASP A 285 -7.64 23.61 -16.00
C ASP A 285 -8.55 22.61 -15.28
N GLY A 286 -7.98 21.62 -14.59
CA GLY A 286 -8.69 20.61 -13.82
C GLY A 286 -9.11 19.36 -14.61
N ARG A 287 -8.87 19.28 -15.93
CA ARG A 287 -9.05 18.03 -16.68
C ARG A 287 -8.02 17.00 -16.22
N PHE A 288 -8.43 15.73 -16.16
CA PHE A 288 -7.52 14.63 -15.84
C PHE A 288 -7.76 13.39 -16.70
N ARG A 289 -6.71 12.58 -16.87
CA ARG A 289 -6.79 11.24 -17.47
C ARG A 289 -5.99 10.25 -16.65
N ARG A 290 -6.52 9.03 -16.57
CA ARG A 290 -5.86 7.90 -15.95
C ARG A 290 -4.92 7.20 -16.93
N PHE A 291 -3.80 6.71 -16.41
CA PHE A 291 -2.88 5.84 -17.12
C PHE A 291 -2.57 4.60 -16.28
N THR A 292 -1.98 3.60 -16.93
CA THR A 292 -1.49 2.39 -16.27
C THR A 292 -0.10 2.07 -16.75
N TRP A 293 0.72 1.54 -15.86
CA TRP A 293 2.09 1.14 -16.16
C TRP A 293 2.46 -0.08 -15.31
N VAL A 294 3.57 -0.72 -15.66
CA VAL A 294 4.07 -1.92 -14.97
C VAL A 294 5.55 -1.69 -14.66
N PRO A 295 5.97 -1.67 -13.38
CA PRO A 295 7.38 -1.55 -13.02
C PRO A 295 8.12 -2.82 -13.45
N ARG A 296 9.27 -2.65 -14.09
CA ARG A 296 10.11 -3.73 -14.60
C ARG A 296 11.54 -3.54 -14.13
N CYS A 297 12.26 -4.63 -13.87
CA CYS A 297 13.67 -4.57 -13.52
C CYS A 297 14.49 -5.37 -14.56
N THR A 298 15.74 -4.98 -14.78
CA THR A 298 16.67 -5.75 -15.63
C THR A 298 16.95 -7.14 -15.02
N PRO A 299 17.56 -8.07 -15.76
CA PRO A 299 18.00 -9.35 -15.20
C PRO A 299 18.92 -9.18 -13.98
N GLU A 300 19.77 -8.15 -13.98
CA GLU A 300 20.68 -7.80 -12.88
C GLU A 300 19.96 -7.17 -11.68
N GLY A 301 18.71 -6.74 -11.87
CA GLY A 301 17.87 -6.15 -10.84
C GLY A 301 17.85 -4.63 -10.79
N ASN A 302 18.30 -3.95 -11.86
CA ASN A 302 18.21 -2.50 -11.95
C ASN A 302 16.81 -2.08 -12.39
N PRO A 303 16.17 -1.07 -11.77
CA PRO A 303 14.87 -0.57 -12.23
C PRO A 303 14.93 -0.05 -13.66
N LEU A 304 13.96 -0.42 -14.49
CA LEU A 304 13.78 0.11 -15.84
C LEU A 304 12.79 1.27 -15.81
N PRO A 305 13.20 2.50 -16.13
CA PRO A 305 12.28 3.61 -16.21
C PRO A 305 11.23 3.39 -17.31
N GLU A 306 9.97 3.68 -17.01
CA GLU A 306 8.86 3.50 -17.95
C GLU A 306 8.44 4.84 -18.55
N GLU A 307 8.44 4.94 -19.88
CA GLU A 307 7.93 6.11 -20.57
C GLU A 307 6.42 5.97 -20.81
N VAL A 308 5.67 6.99 -20.43
CA VAL A 308 4.22 7.04 -20.54
C VAL A 308 3.83 8.31 -21.29
N GLU A 309 2.92 8.16 -22.24
CA GLU A 309 2.28 9.26 -22.94
C GLU A 309 0.78 9.24 -22.64
N VAL A 310 0.26 10.37 -22.17
CA VAL A 310 -1.17 10.58 -21.95
C VAL A 310 -1.64 11.69 -22.88
N ALA A 311 -2.49 11.32 -23.84
CA ALA A 311 -3.11 12.25 -24.77
C ALA A 311 -4.51 12.65 -24.29
N PHE A 312 -4.80 13.95 -24.29
CA PHE A 312 -6.13 14.49 -24.02
C PHE A 312 -6.93 14.63 -25.33
N PRO A 313 -8.27 14.47 -25.29
CA PRO A 313 -9.11 14.60 -26.48
C PRO A 313 -8.95 15.92 -27.24
N GLU A 314 -8.62 17.00 -26.53
CA GLU A 314 -8.46 18.35 -27.06
C GLU A 314 -7.08 18.60 -27.69
N GLY A 315 -6.18 17.59 -27.66
CA GLY A 315 -4.93 17.56 -28.40
C GLY A 315 -3.66 17.65 -27.54
N GLU A 316 -3.78 17.95 -26.25
CA GLU A 316 -2.62 18.02 -25.35
C GLU A 316 -2.01 16.63 -25.14
N ARG A 317 -0.68 16.55 -25.15
CA ARG A 317 0.06 15.32 -24.88
C ARG A 317 1.06 15.57 -23.76
N VAL A 318 1.00 14.72 -22.74
CA VAL A 318 1.95 14.76 -21.62
C VAL A 318 2.81 13.52 -21.68
N ARG A 319 4.10 13.71 -21.94
CA ARG A 319 5.11 12.64 -22.03
C ARG A 319 6.04 12.72 -20.82
N PHE A 320 6.11 11.62 -20.07
CA PHE A 320 6.92 11.55 -18.86
C PHE A 320 7.50 10.15 -18.67
N ARG A 321 8.56 10.08 -17.87
CA ARG A 321 9.26 8.87 -17.50
C ARG A 321 9.10 8.61 -16.01
N LEU A 322 8.75 7.39 -15.66
CA LEU A 322 8.53 6.90 -14.31
C LEU A 322 9.74 6.11 -13.86
N HIS A 323 10.51 6.67 -12.94
CA HIS A 323 11.63 6.01 -12.27
C HIS A 323 11.12 5.31 -11.03
N HIS A 324 11.44 4.03 -10.82
CA HIS A 324 10.88 3.30 -9.69
C HIS A 324 11.91 2.53 -8.85
N ARG A 325 11.47 2.04 -7.68
CA ARG A 325 12.24 1.14 -6.80
C ARG A 325 11.39 -0.06 -6.41
N ALA A 326 10.99 -0.86 -7.41
CA ALA A 326 10.12 -2.01 -7.16
C ALA A 326 10.90 -3.15 -6.53
N TRP A 327 10.22 -3.93 -5.70
CA TRP A 327 10.73 -5.19 -5.18
C TRP A 327 10.64 -6.25 -6.27
N ALA A 328 11.65 -7.09 -6.34
CA ALA A 328 11.76 -8.14 -7.33
C ALA A 328 12.55 -9.33 -6.78
N VAL A 329 12.44 -10.47 -7.44
CA VAL A 329 13.31 -11.63 -7.19
C VAL A 329 13.95 -12.12 -8.49
N ARG A 330 15.15 -12.67 -8.36
CA ARG A 330 15.85 -13.33 -9.47
C ARG A 330 16.31 -14.70 -9.00
N ALA A 331 16.10 -15.70 -9.83
CA ALA A 331 16.60 -17.05 -9.56
C ALA A 331 18.01 -17.23 -10.15
N SER A 332 18.80 -18.12 -9.56
CA SER A 332 20.09 -18.54 -10.09
C SER A 332 19.99 -19.22 -11.47
N GLN A 333 18.81 -19.74 -11.81
CA GLN A 333 18.49 -20.37 -13.09
C GLN A 333 17.13 -19.88 -13.59
N ALA A 334 16.95 -19.80 -14.91
CA ALA A 334 15.69 -19.34 -15.51
C ALA A 334 14.52 -20.29 -15.27
N GLU A 335 14.82 -21.58 -15.10
CA GLU A 335 13.87 -22.66 -14.80
C GLU A 335 14.27 -23.31 -13.49
N TRP A 336 13.30 -23.73 -12.69
CA TRP A 336 13.56 -24.56 -11.52
C TRP A 336 13.60 -26.04 -11.94
N VAL A 337 14.70 -26.72 -11.63
CA VAL A 337 14.86 -28.16 -11.82
C VAL A 337 14.99 -28.83 -10.46
N PRO A 338 13.98 -29.61 -10.01
CA PRO A 338 14.01 -30.32 -8.73
C PRO A 338 15.32 -31.09 -8.51
N GLY A 339 15.91 -30.94 -7.32
CA GLY A 339 17.13 -31.62 -6.93
C GLY A 339 18.40 -31.01 -7.53
N ARG A 340 18.29 -29.86 -8.20
CA ARG A 340 19.43 -28.98 -8.53
C ARG A 340 19.37 -27.73 -7.66
N PRO A 341 20.52 -27.13 -7.28
CA PRO A 341 20.55 -25.90 -6.50
C PRO A 341 19.76 -24.76 -7.20
N PHE A 342 18.78 -24.21 -6.49
CA PHE A 342 17.93 -23.11 -6.97
C PHE A 342 17.88 -22.01 -5.90
N GLU A 343 18.62 -20.93 -6.16
CA GLU A 343 18.72 -19.81 -5.22
C GLU A 343 17.89 -18.64 -5.72
N VAL A 344 17.08 -18.06 -4.83
CA VAL A 344 16.26 -16.88 -5.13
C VAL A 344 16.82 -15.67 -4.40
N ARG A 345 17.41 -14.75 -5.16
CA ARG A 345 17.96 -13.47 -4.69
C ARG A 345 16.85 -12.42 -4.62
N THR A 346 16.75 -11.71 -3.50
CA THR A 346 15.84 -10.58 -3.33
C THR A 346 16.47 -9.29 -3.86
N LEU A 347 15.63 -8.41 -4.41
CA LEU A 347 16.03 -7.11 -4.93
C LEU A 347 15.16 -6.02 -4.30
N GLY A 348 15.79 -5.03 -3.66
CA GLY A 348 15.08 -3.90 -3.06
C GLY A 348 14.45 -4.18 -1.69
N PHE A 349 14.59 -5.39 -1.13
CA PHE A 349 14.12 -5.75 0.20
C PHE A 349 14.95 -6.84 0.89
N ASP A 350 14.80 -6.90 2.22
CA ASP A 350 15.47 -7.83 3.12
C ASP A 350 14.57 -9.04 3.41
N ARG A 351 15.04 -10.24 3.01
CA ARG A 351 14.32 -11.51 3.19
C ARG A 351 14.06 -11.83 4.67
N ALA A 352 14.90 -11.36 5.60
CA ALA A 352 14.69 -11.59 7.03
C ALA A 352 13.47 -10.83 7.58
N LYS A 353 13.14 -9.68 6.97
CA LYS A 353 11.99 -8.85 7.34
C LYS A 353 10.74 -9.21 6.53
N HIS A 354 10.95 -9.53 5.27
CA HIS A 354 9.92 -9.87 4.29
C HIS A 354 10.19 -11.27 3.73
N PRO A 355 9.78 -12.32 4.47
CA PRO A 355 10.03 -13.69 4.04
C PRO A 355 9.36 -13.98 2.70
N LEU A 356 9.96 -14.92 1.99
CA LEU A 356 9.42 -15.49 0.76
C LEU A 356 8.76 -16.83 1.04
N ARG A 357 7.71 -17.13 0.28
CA ARG A 357 7.13 -18.47 0.21
C ARG A 357 6.92 -18.90 -1.24
N PHE A 358 6.86 -20.20 -1.45
CA PHE A 358 6.81 -20.86 -2.73
C PHE A 358 5.57 -21.73 -2.82
N PHE A 359 4.93 -21.78 -3.98
CA PHE A 359 3.82 -22.71 -4.21
C PHE A 359 3.70 -23.05 -5.70
N LEU A 360 2.93 -24.09 -5.98
CA LEU A 360 2.65 -24.56 -7.34
C LEU A 360 1.26 -24.06 -7.79
N ASP A 361 1.05 -23.92 -9.10
CA ASP A 361 -0.29 -23.62 -9.68
C ASP A 361 -1.38 -24.62 -9.29
N THR A 362 -1.02 -25.84 -8.89
CA THR A 362 -1.95 -26.86 -8.41
C THR A 362 -2.61 -26.53 -7.08
N GLY A 363 -2.24 -25.42 -6.43
CA GLY A 363 -2.90 -24.90 -5.23
C GLY A 363 -2.46 -25.55 -3.92
N GLU A 364 -1.33 -26.26 -3.93
CA GLU A 364 -0.74 -26.85 -2.73
C GLU A 364 -0.19 -25.77 -1.79
N GLY A 365 -0.17 -26.09 -0.49
CA GLY A 365 0.18 -25.15 0.57
C GLY A 365 1.55 -24.51 0.36
N PRO A 366 1.72 -23.23 0.74
CA PRO A 366 2.96 -22.53 0.47
C PRO A 366 4.09 -23.00 1.41
N GLU A 367 5.28 -23.17 0.86
CA GLU A 367 6.48 -23.64 1.54
C GLU A 367 7.58 -22.57 1.57
N GLU A 368 8.50 -22.65 2.55
CA GLU A 368 9.66 -21.74 2.65
C GLU A 368 10.82 -22.14 1.73
N ASP A 369 10.81 -23.39 1.28
CA ASP A 369 11.83 -24.01 0.42
C ASP A 369 11.13 -24.72 -0.74
N PRO A 370 11.44 -24.38 -2.01
CA PRO A 370 10.84 -25.02 -3.16
C PRO A 370 11.07 -26.55 -3.19
N GLU A 371 12.17 -27.07 -2.61
CA GLU A 371 12.42 -28.52 -2.58
C GLU A 371 11.35 -29.29 -1.78
N ARG A 372 10.66 -28.62 -0.84
CA ARG A 372 9.53 -29.23 -0.12
C ARG A 372 8.29 -29.40 -0.99
N LEU A 373 8.22 -28.71 -2.13
CA LEU A 373 7.13 -28.82 -3.10
C LEU A 373 7.31 -30.01 -4.06
N VAL A 374 8.51 -30.62 -4.11
CA VAL A 374 8.82 -31.76 -4.99
C VAL A 374 7.85 -32.94 -4.86
N PRO A 375 7.41 -33.34 -3.65
CA PRO A 375 6.40 -34.39 -3.51
C PRO A 375 5.04 -34.07 -4.14
N TYR A 376 4.78 -32.81 -4.49
CA TYR A 376 3.50 -32.32 -5.02
C TYR A 376 3.53 -32.06 -6.52
N LEU A 377 4.69 -32.24 -7.17
CA LEU A 377 4.82 -32.09 -8.62
C LEU A 377 4.00 -33.16 -9.37
N GLN A 378 3.26 -32.71 -10.38
CA GLN A 378 2.36 -33.51 -11.21
C GLN A 378 2.36 -32.98 -12.65
N GLY A 379 2.71 -33.85 -13.61
CA GLY A 379 2.60 -33.51 -15.04
C GLY A 379 3.62 -32.48 -15.55
N GLU A 380 3.35 -31.91 -16.73
CA GLU A 380 4.33 -31.16 -17.54
C GLU A 380 4.13 -29.62 -17.53
N SER A 381 3.00 -29.11 -17.03
CA SER A 381 2.64 -27.68 -17.18
C SER A 381 2.61 -26.89 -15.88
N GLN A 382 3.47 -27.25 -14.92
CA GLN A 382 3.51 -26.59 -13.61
C GLN A 382 4.45 -25.37 -13.60
N ALA A 383 4.08 -24.36 -12.84
CA ALA A 383 4.93 -23.21 -12.54
C ALA A 383 5.15 -23.04 -11.04
N LEU A 384 6.36 -22.60 -10.67
CA LEU A 384 6.72 -22.23 -9.31
C LEU A 384 6.43 -20.74 -9.11
N TYR A 385 5.53 -20.43 -8.20
CA TYR A 385 5.19 -19.06 -7.83
C TYR A 385 5.96 -18.66 -6.57
N VAL A 386 6.36 -17.39 -6.52
CA VAL A 386 7.06 -16.81 -5.38
C VAL A 386 6.26 -15.63 -4.86
N GLU A 387 5.91 -15.70 -3.58
CA GLU A 387 5.21 -14.65 -2.86
C GLU A 387 6.09 -14.03 -1.78
N VAL A 388 5.85 -12.74 -1.49
CA VAL A 388 6.53 -11.98 -0.44
C VAL A 388 5.51 -11.49 0.59
N ARG A 389 5.90 -11.49 1.87
CA ARG A 389 5.08 -10.94 2.95
C ARG A 389 5.31 -9.44 3.12
N LEU A 390 4.25 -8.64 3.00
CA LEU A 390 4.37 -7.18 2.95
C LEU A 390 4.45 -6.51 4.32
N ASP A 391 3.97 -7.14 5.40
CA ASP A 391 3.90 -6.50 6.70
C ASP A 391 4.21 -7.44 7.88
N GLY A 392 4.91 -6.91 8.89
CA GLY A 392 5.26 -7.65 10.12
C GLY A 392 4.09 -7.81 11.10
N ARG A 393 2.87 -7.41 10.73
CA ARG A 393 1.68 -7.41 11.60
C ARG A 393 0.42 -8.02 10.96
N ALA A 394 0.45 -8.44 9.69
CA ALA A 394 -0.67 -9.13 9.02
C ALA A 394 -0.17 -10.17 7.98
N GLU A 395 -0.93 -11.24 7.79
CA GLU A 395 -0.66 -12.32 6.81
C GLU A 395 -0.91 -11.90 5.34
N VAL A 396 -0.48 -10.70 4.93
CA VAL A 396 -0.66 -10.24 3.55
C VAL A 396 0.52 -10.70 2.72
N TRP A 397 0.27 -11.69 1.86
CA TRP A 397 1.20 -12.24 0.90
C TRP A 397 0.86 -11.77 -0.51
N GLN A 398 1.89 -11.46 -1.30
CA GLN A 398 1.73 -10.90 -2.63
C GLN A 398 2.66 -11.54 -3.64
N LEU A 399 2.11 -11.84 -4.82
CA LEU A 399 2.83 -12.52 -5.89
C LEU A 399 3.93 -11.59 -6.45
N LEU A 400 5.14 -12.15 -6.55
CA LEU A 400 6.34 -11.41 -6.95
C LEU A 400 6.99 -11.99 -8.22
N ALA A 401 6.96 -13.32 -8.40
CA ALA A 401 7.53 -13.95 -9.59
C ALA A 401 6.89 -15.31 -9.90
N ARG A 402 7.08 -15.74 -11.15
CA ARG A 402 6.70 -17.06 -11.66
C ARG A 402 7.88 -17.65 -12.43
N PHE A 403 8.31 -18.84 -12.06
CA PHE A 403 9.38 -19.59 -12.73
C PHE A 403 8.82 -20.85 -13.40
N PRO A 404 9.20 -21.15 -14.65
CA PRO A 404 8.92 -22.44 -15.26
C PRO A 404 9.60 -23.57 -14.47
N ILE A 405 8.98 -24.74 -14.47
CA ILE A 405 9.52 -25.95 -13.85
C ILE A 405 9.92 -26.91 -14.96
N ARG A 406 11.15 -27.43 -14.91
CA ARG A 406 11.56 -28.57 -15.73
C ARG A 406 11.80 -29.76 -14.84
N VAL A 407 11.02 -30.82 -15.04
CA VAL A 407 11.19 -32.07 -14.33
C VAL A 407 12.13 -32.97 -15.13
N ASP A 408 13.27 -33.33 -14.56
CA ASP A 408 14.18 -34.33 -15.11
C ASP A 408 14.01 -35.62 -14.28
N PRO A 409 13.05 -36.52 -14.61
CA PRO A 409 12.76 -37.67 -13.77
C PRO A 409 13.94 -38.64 -13.73
N LYS A 410 14.26 -39.12 -12.54
CA LYS A 410 15.34 -40.09 -12.32
C LYS A 410 14.78 -41.36 -11.73
N ILE A 411 15.22 -42.50 -12.26
CA ILE A 411 14.91 -43.81 -11.69
C ILE A 411 16.12 -44.33 -10.94
N ARG A 412 15.93 -44.66 -9.66
CA ARG A 412 16.91 -45.39 -8.86
C ARG A 412 16.35 -46.78 -8.58
N VAL A 413 17.20 -47.79 -8.67
CA VAL A 413 16.82 -49.18 -8.48
C VAL A 413 17.62 -49.76 -7.33
N GLU A 414 16.93 -50.42 -6.41
CA GLU A 414 17.53 -51.21 -5.35
C GLU A 414 17.14 -52.68 -5.52
N GLU A 415 18.12 -53.58 -5.44
CA GLU A 415 17.86 -55.02 -5.48
C GLU A 415 17.45 -55.52 -4.10
N GLU A 416 16.31 -56.21 -4.01
CA GLU A 416 15.84 -56.84 -2.77
C GLU A 416 15.61 -58.34 -2.99
N PRO A 417 15.69 -59.20 -1.95
CA PRO A 417 15.42 -60.64 -2.08
C PRO A 417 14.09 -60.99 -2.77
N ALA A 418 13.07 -60.13 -2.67
CA ALA A 418 11.77 -60.30 -3.30
C ALA A 418 11.65 -59.75 -4.74
N GLY A 419 12.58 -58.90 -5.21
CA GLY A 419 12.46 -58.25 -6.52
C GLY A 419 13.34 -57.02 -6.74
N LEU A 420 12.97 -56.17 -7.68
CA LEU A 420 13.60 -54.86 -7.90
C LEU A 420 12.69 -53.78 -7.32
N ARG A 421 13.22 -52.97 -6.41
CA ARG A 421 12.52 -51.81 -5.87
C ARG A 421 12.86 -50.58 -6.70
N LEU A 422 11.84 -50.03 -7.35
CA LEU A 422 11.95 -48.84 -8.19
C LEU A 422 11.61 -47.59 -7.39
N PHE A 423 12.50 -46.62 -7.41
CA PHE A 423 12.30 -45.27 -6.90
C PHE A 423 12.29 -44.30 -8.08
N VAL A 424 11.33 -43.39 -8.09
CA VAL A 424 11.27 -42.30 -9.07
C VAL A 424 11.41 -41.00 -8.32
N TYR A 425 12.29 -40.15 -8.80
CA TYR A 425 12.37 -38.77 -8.33
C TYR A 425 11.89 -37.84 -9.44
N PRO A 426 10.87 -37.00 -9.20
CA PRO A 426 10.04 -36.88 -7.99
C PRO A 426 9.10 -38.08 -7.74
N ASN A 427 8.82 -38.38 -6.46
CA ASN A 427 8.15 -39.61 -5.96
C ASN A 427 6.64 -39.73 -6.30
N ARG A 428 6.09 -38.98 -7.27
CA ARG A 428 4.67 -39.05 -7.68
C ARG A 428 4.47 -39.15 -9.19
N PHE A 429 5.55 -39.21 -9.97
CA PHE A 429 5.43 -39.41 -11.41
C PHE A 429 5.03 -40.87 -11.71
N PRO A 430 3.94 -41.08 -12.48
CA PRO A 430 3.51 -42.42 -12.81
C PRO A 430 4.54 -43.10 -13.71
N LEU A 431 4.85 -44.34 -13.39
CA LEU A 431 5.61 -45.25 -14.24
C LEU A 431 4.68 -46.17 -14.99
N VAL A 432 5.08 -46.55 -16.19
CA VAL A 432 4.63 -47.74 -16.89
C VAL A 432 5.83 -48.67 -16.96
N TYR A 433 5.74 -49.83 -16.32
CA TYR A 433 6.74 -50.87 -16.52
C TYR A 433 6.18 -51.94 -17.45
N GLN A 434 7.02 -52.40 -18.36
CA GLN A 434 6.75 -53.44 -19.33
C GLN A 434 7.73 -54.58 -19.12
N LEU A 435 7.20 -55.79 -18.91
CA LEU A 435 7.98 -57.02 -18.77
C LEU A 435 8.04 -57.73 -20.11
N TRP A 436 9.25 -57.96 -20.61
CA TRP A 436 9.47 -58.55 -21.93
C TRP A 436 10.19 -59.91 -21.84
N ALA A 437 9.71 -60.91 -22.58
CA ALA A 437 10.37 -62.20 -22.74
C ALA A 437 10.55 -62.55 -24.21
N GLY A 438 11.81 -62.60 -24.68
CA GLY A 438 12.11 -63.02 -26.06
C GLY A 438 11.39 -62.20 -27.13
N GLY A 439 11.17 -60.90 -26.90
CA GLY A 439 10.42 -60.01 -27.81
C GLY A 439 8.90 -59.96 -27.58
N THR A 440 8.36 -60.81 -26.70
CA THR A 440 6.93 -60.80 -26.34
C THR A 440 6.69 -59.99 -25.07
N LEU A 441 5.72 -59.07 -25.09
CA LEU A 441 5.27 -58.35 -23.90
C LEU A 441 4.43 -59.28 -23.03
N LEU A 442 4.89 -59.55 -21.81
CA LEU A 442 4.21 -60.43 -20.86
C LEU A 442 3.24 -59.67 -19.95
N GLU A 443 3.64 -58.48 -19.50
CA GLU A 443 2.87 -57.66 -18.57
C GLU A 443 3.19 -56.19 -18.82
N GLU A 444 2.16 -55.35 -18.80
CA GLU A 444 2.28 -53.91 -18.70
C GLU A 444 1.51 -53.46 -17.47
N ARG A 445 2.15 -52.66 -16.61
CA ARG A 445 1.46 -52.10 -15.45
C ARG A 445 1.84 -50.64 -15.25
N ARG A 446 0.81 -49.83 -15.05
CA ARG A 446 0.94 -48.45 -14.62
C ARG A 446 0.92 -48.38 -13.10
N VAL A 447 1.94 -47.79 -12.51
CA VAL A 447 2.10 -47.66 -11.06
C VAL A 447 2.56 -46.25 -10.72
N THR A 448 2.14 -45.74 -9.57
CA THR A 448 2.66 -44.50 -9.00
C THR A 448 3.46 -44.89 -7.76
N PRO A 449 4.80 -45.00 -7.85
CA PRO A 449 5.62 -45.39 -6.71
C PRO A 449 5.44 -44.40 -5.55
N GLY A 450 5.30 -44.90 -4.32
CA GLY A 450 5.33 -44.04 -3.14
C GLY A 450 6.76 -43.71 -2.70
N PRO A 451 6.94 -42.99 -1.57
CA PRO A 451 8.26 -42.68 -1.02
C PRO A 451 9.12 -43.92 -0.70
N GLN A 452 8.47 -45.05 -0.42
CA GLN A 452 9.12 -46.34 -0.16
C GLN A 452 9.47 -47.11 -1.45
N GLY A 453 9.30 -46.50 -2.62
CA GLY A 453 9.45 -47.15 -3.92
C GLY A 453 8.33 -48.15 -4.22
N HIS A 454 8.36 -48.70 -5.44
CA HIS A 454 7.46 -49.76 -5.87
C HIS A 454 8.26 -51.04 -6.09
N LEU A 455 7.88 -52.13 -5.42
CA LEU A 455 8.52 -53.43 -5.59
C LEU A 455 7.93 -54.12 -6.81
N VAL A 456 8.75 -54.31 -7.83
CA VAL A 456 8.46 -55.21 -8.95
C VAL A 456 8.97 -56.60 -8.56
N PRO A 457 8.11 -57.64 -8.55
CA PRO A 457 8.50 -58.99 -8.17
C PRO A 457 9.71 -59.51 -8.97
N ALA A 458 10.51 -60.36 -8.34
CA ALA A 458 11.64 -61.01 -9.00
C ALA A 458 11.18 -61.81 -10.23
N GLY A 459 11.55 -61.33 -11.42
CA GLY A 459 11.26 -61.96 -12.70
C GLY A 459 12.53 -62.26 -13.49
N LEU A 460 12.53 -63.36 -14.24
CA LEU A 460 13.62 -63.81 -15.13
C LEU A 460 13.60 -63.09 -16.49
N VAL A 461 13.19 -61.82 -16.54
CA VAL A 461 12.88 -61.13 -17.81
C VAL A 461 13.32 -59.67 -17.77
N PRO A 462 13.91 -59.13 -18.85
CA PRO A 462 14.24 -57.71 -18.97
C PRO A 462 13.04 -56.82 -18.67
N LEU A 463 13.27 -55.81 -17.84
CA LEU A 463 12.26 -54.84 -17.41
C LEU A 463 12.52 -53.53 -18.16
N GLU A 464 11.56 -53.08 -18.94
CA GLU A 464 11.59 -51.74 -19.54
C GLU A 464 10.70 -50.83 -18.70
N VAL A 465 11.25 -49.76 -18.14
CA VAL A 465 10.49 -48.81 -17.32
C VAL A 465 10.38 -47.47 -18.04
N ARG A 466 9.16 -46.98 -18.24
CA ARG A 466 8.88 -45.67 -18.83
C ARG A 466 8.24 -44.78 -17.79
N VAL A 467 8.66 -43.52 -17.73
CA VAL A 467 7.95 -42.48 -16.98
C VAL A 467 6.87 -41.92 -17.90
N VAL A 468 5.62 -41.87 -17.43
CA VAL A 468 4.51 -41.35 -18.25
C VAL A 468 4.73 -39.88 -18.56
N GLY A 469 4.68 -39.50 -19.84
CA GLY A 469 5.02 -38.16 -20.33
C GLY A 469 6.46 -38.02 -20.84
N TRP A 470 7.31 -39.04 -20.65
CA TRP A 470 8.70 -39.02 -21.11
C TRP A 470 8.93 -39.96 -22.30
N PRO A 471 9.75 -39.54 -23.28
CA PRO A 471 9.95 -40.27 -24.51
C PRO A 471 10.86 -41.50 -24.35
N GLU A 472 11.82 -41.46 -23.43
CA GLU A 472 12.87 -42.47 -23.33
C GLU A 472 12.59 -43.54 -22.26
N PRO A 473 12.64 -44.84 -22.61
CA PRO A 473 12.57 -45.93 -21.64
C PRO A 473 13.90 -46.14 -20.91
N PHE A 474 13.81 -46.54 -19.64
CA PHE A 474 14.93 -46.97 -18.81
C PHE A 474 14.98 -48.51 -18.80
N PRO A 475 15.97 -49.14 -19.47
CA PRO A 475 16.14 -50.59 -19.43
C PRO A 475 16.78 -51.00 -18.09
N LEU A 476 16.16 -51.96 -17.40
CA LEU A 476 16.66 -52.51 -16.15
C LEU A 476 17.02 -54.00 -16.31
N PRO A 477 18.18 -54.44 -15.78
CA PRO A 477 18.61 -55.83 -15.91
C PRO A 477 17.69 -56.78 -15.11
N PRO A 478 17.51 -58.04 -15.55
CA PRO A 478 16.78 -59.02 -14.76
C PRO A 478 17.54 -59.35 -13.47
N LYS A 479 16.81 -59.56 -12.38
CA LYS A 479 17.39 -60.01 -11.12
C LYS A 479 17.85 -61.47 -11.24
N GLY A 480 19.06 -61.76 -10.75
CA GLY A 480 19.64 -63.12 -10.81
C GLY A 480 20.23 -63.46 -12.17
N LEU A 481 21.05 -62.54 -12.71
CA LEU A 481 21.74 -62.63 -14.00
C LEU A 481 22.28 -64.05 -14.29
N GLU A 482 22.90 -64.70 -13.30
CA GLU A 482 23.44 -66.06 -13.44
C GLU A 482 22.41 -67.15 -13.75
N ALA A 483 21.22 -67.09 -13.13
CA ALA A 483 20.15 -68.07 -13.38
C ALA A 483 19.49 -67.84 -14.76
N TRP A 484 19.52 -66.61 -15.24
CA TRP A 484 19.02 -66.20 -16.55
C TRP A 484 19.94 -66.68 -17.68
N TRP A 485 21.24 -66.46 -17.56
CA TRP A 485 22.26 -66.98 -18.48
C TRP A 485 22.24 -68.51 -18.57
N ARG A 486 22.06 -69.21 -17.44
CA ARG A 486 21.94 -70.68 -17.41
C ARG A 486 20.69 -71.23 -18.12
N ARG A 487 19.68 -70.38 -18.39
CA ARG A 487 18.46 -70.75 -19.13
C ARG A 487 18.55 -70.45 -20.64
N GLY A 488 19.70 -69.96 -21.14
CA GLY A 488 19.92 -69.73 -22.58
C GLY A 488 19.16 -68.54 -23.17
N LEU A 489 18.57 -67.69 -22.33
CA LEU A 489 17.92 -66.44 -22.74
C LEU A 489 19.03 -65.38 -22.77
N GLY A 490 19.43 -64.94 -23.96
CA GLY A 490 20.46 -63.90 -24.16
C GLY A 490 19.86 -62.56 -24.58
N TRP A 491 20.67 -61.49 -24.59
CA TRP A 491 20.32 -60.10 -24.98
C TRP A 491 19.96 -59.92 -26.48
N GLY A 492 19.46 -60.96 -27.16
CA GLY A 492 19.35 -61.01 -28.62
C GLY A 492 18.32 -60.07 -29.27
N SER A 493 17.53 -59.31 -28.50
CA SER A 493 16.49 -58.43 -29.09
C SER A 493 16.44 -56.99 -28.59
N LEU A 494 17.25 -56.58 -27.59
CA LEU A 494 17.32 -55.18 -27.16
C LEU A 494 18.30 -54.34 -27.99
N ALA A 495 19.27 -54.97 -28.67
CA ALA A 495 20.20 -54.29 -29.57
C ALA A 495 19.65 -54.01 -30.99
N ASN A 496 18.45 -54.51 -31.33
CA ASN A 496 17.84 -54.37 -32.65
C ASN A 496 16.58 -53.47 -32.67
N ARG A 497 16.44 -52.54 -31.71
CA ARG A 497 15.43 -51.47 -31.80
C ARG A 497 15.95 -50.19 -32.46
N GLU A 498 17.05 -50.29 -33.20
CA GLU A 498 17.36 -49.42 -34.34
C GLU A 498 17.43 -50.28 -35.61
N ALA A 499 16.26 -50.53 -36.19
CA ALA A 499 16.05 -50.89 -37.59
C ALA A 499 14.64 -50.48 -38.01
#